data_AF-A0A6A1TKG8-F1
#
_entry.id   AF-A0A6A1TKG8-F1
#
_cell.length_a   1.000
_cell.length_b   1.000
_cell.length_c   1.000
_cell.angle_alpha   90.00
_cell.angle_beta   90.00
_cell.angle_gamma   90.00
#
_symmetry.space_group_name_H-M   'P 1'
#
loop_
_entity.id
_entity.type
_entity.pdbx_description
1 polymer ?
#
loop_
_entity_poly.entity_id
_entity_poly.type
_entity_poly.pdbx_seq_one_letter_code
_entity_poly.pdbx_strand_id
1 'polypeptide(L)' 'MARFYVLSVEPDLFEGAALTRNWGRIGTKGRFRIDLFGSRLEAERRLVALVRSKVKRGYRRPAEAG' A
#
# COMPACT_ATOMS: atom_id res chain seq x y z
N MET A 1 0.24 -20.02 8.54
CA MET A 1 -0.04 -19.50 7.18
C MET A 1 0.37 -18.04 7.09
N ALA A 2 1.48 -17.74 6.40
CA ALA A 2 2.01 -16.38 6.33
C ALA A 2 1.29 -15.54 5.26
N ARG A 3 1.01 -14.28 5.59
CA ARG A 3 0.34 -13.31 4.71
C ARG A 3 1.23 -12.08 4.54
N PHE A 4 1.07 -11.40 3.41
CA PHE A 4 1.74 -10.12 3.15
C PHE A 4 0.71 -9.06 2.75
N TYR A 5 1.06 -7.80 2.99
CA TYR A 5 0.30 -6.64 2.56
C TYR A 5 1.28 -5.49 2.30
N VAL A 6 1.44 -5.11 1.04
CA VAL A 6 2.38 -4.11 0.56
C VAL A 6 1.60 -2.92 0.00
N LEU A 7 2.06 -1.72 0.34
CA LEU A 7 1.52 -0.44 -0.11
C LEU A 7 2.69 0.40 -0.66
N SER A 8 2.52 1.03 -1.82
CA SER A 8 3.43 2.05 -2.34
C SER A 8 2.68 3.20 -2.96
N VAL A 9 3.17 4.42 -2.80
CA VAL A 9 2.69 5.61 -3.51
C VAL A 9 3.71 5.92 -4.60
N GLU A 10 3.24 5.90 -5.84
CA GLU A 10 4.04 6.23 -7.02
C GLU A 10 3.46 7.50 -7.68
N PRO A 11 4.28 8.34 -8.32
CA PRO A 11 3.77 9.36 -9.23
C PRO A 11 3.01 8.69 -10.38
N ASP A 12 1.98 9.36 -10.89
CA ASP A 12 1.33 8.94 -12.14
C ASP A 12 1.78 9.81 -13.34
N LEU A 13 1.27 9.50 -14.53
CA LEU A 13 1.63 10.18 -15.78
C LEU A 13 1.01 11.58 -15.93
N PHE A 14 0.13 12.00 -15.02
CA PHE A 14 -0.73 13.19 -15.15
C PHE A 14 -0.64 14.10 -13.92
N GLU A 15 0.56 14.21 -13.33
CA GLU A 15 0.83 15.01 -12.12
C GLU A 15 0.04 14.60 -10.86
N GLY A 16 -0.66 13.46 -10.92
CA GLY A 16 -1.34 12.86 -9.79
C GLY A 16 -0.46 11.83 -9.07
N ALA A 17 -1.11 10.91 -8.38
CA ALA A 17 -0.43 9.80 -7.71
C ALA A 17 -1.27 8.53 -7.71
N ALA A 18 -0.56 7.40 -7.78
CA ALA A 18 -1.12 6.06 -7.71
C ALA A 18 -0.73 5.37 -6.40
N LEU A 19 -1.72 4.90 -5.64
CA LEU A 19 -1.51 4.00 -4.52
C LEU A 19 -1.62 2.56 -5.00
N THR A 20 -0.49 1.85 -5.06
CA THR A 20 -0.47 0.43 -5.35
C THR A 20 -0.69 -0.39 -4.08
N ARG A 21 -1.46 -1.47 -4.21
CA ARG A 21 -1.86 -2.34 -3.12
C ARG A 21 -1.66 -3.79 -3.55
N ASN A 22 -0.76 -4.50 -2.90
CA ASN A 22 -0.53 -5.92 -3.14
C ASN A 22 -0.75 -6.73 -1.86
N TRP A 23 -1.54 -7.80 -1.92
CA TRP A 23 -1.80 -8.62 -0.75
C TRP A 23 -2.07 -10.07 -1.09
N GLY A 24 -1.72 -10.97 -0.18
CA GLY A 24 -1.91 -12.40 -0.43
C GLY A 24 -1.31 -13.27 0.65
N ARG A 25 -1.24 -14.57 0.32
CA ARG A 25 -0.48 -15.56 1.08
C ARG A 25 0.93 -15.64 0.49
N ILE A 26 1.94 -15.81 1.33
CA ILE A 26 3.32 -16.02 0.87
C ILE A 26 3.37 -17.29 0.02
N GLY A 27 4.09 -17.24 -1.11
CA GLY A 27 4.15 -18.33 -2.09
C GLY A 27 3.02 -18.32 -3.14
N THR A 28 2.18 -17.28 -3.17
CA THR A 28 1.14 -17.11 -4.20
C THR A 28 1.30 -15.77 -4.93
N LYS A 29 0.71 -15.65 -6.13
CA LYS A 29 0.66 -14.37 -6.87
C LYS A 29 -0.07 -13.24 -6.11
N GLY A 30 -0.93 -13.59 -5.14
CA GLY A 30 -1.71 -12.61 -4.38
C GLY A 30 -2.76 -11.90 -5.24
N ARG A 31 -3.09 -10.68 -4.83
CA ARG A 31 -4.00 -9.75 -5.52
C ARG A 31 -3.37 -8.38 -5.56
N PHE A 32 -3.62 -7.68 -6.66
CA PHE A 32 -3.10 -6.35 -6.90
C PHE A 32 -4.24 -5.37 -7.19
N ARG A 33 -4.09 -4.12 -6.76
CA ARG A 33 -5.00 -3.01 -7.05
C ARG A 33 -4.24 -1.70 -7.10
N ILE A 34 -4.68 -0.81 -7.98
CA ILE A 34 -4.24 0.57 -8.07
C ILE A 34 -5.44 1.46 -7.71
N ASP A 35 -5.22 2.43 -6.82
CA ASP A 35 -6.16 3.52 -6.55
C ASP A 35 -5.48 4.82 -7.03
N LEU A 36 -6.13 5.59 -7.93
CA LEU A 36 -5.59 6.84 -8.50
C LEU A 36 -6.10 8.06 -7.72
N PHE A 37 -5.27 9.10 -7.63
CA PHE A 37 -5.54 10.34 -6.88
C PHE A 37 -5.06 11.56 -7.68
N GLY A 38 -5.74 12.69 -7.49
CA GLY A 38 -5.35 13.95 -8.13
C GLY A 38 -4.11 14.59 -7.51
N SER A 39 -3.65 14.09 -6.36
CA SER A 39 -2.43 14.56 -5.72
C SER A 39 -1.74 13.47 -4.91
N ARG A 40 -0.41 13.60 -4.77
CA ARG A 40 0.39 12.75 -3.86
C ARG A 40 -0.10 12.78 -2.42
N LEU A 41 -0.51 13.95 -1.94
CA LEU A 41 -1.01 14.12 -0.57
C LEU A 41 -2.25 13.27 -0.27
N GLU A 42 -3.18 13.17 -1.23
CA GLU A 42 -4.37 12.32 -1.08
C GLU A 42 -4.02 10.84 -1.05
N ALA A 43 -3.11 10.40 -1.92
CA ALA A 43 -2.61 9.02 -1.92
C ALA A 43 -1.92 8.65 -0.60
N GLU A 44 -1.09 9.55 -0.07
CA GLU A 44 -0.40 9.37 1.22
C GLU A 44 -1.38 9.33 2.40
N ARG A 45 -2.38 10.21 2.44
CA ARG A 45 -3.46 10.15 3.45
C ARG A 45 -4.17 8.80 3.42
N ARG A 46 -4.48 8.30 2.22
CA ARG A 46 -5.11 6.99 2.04
C ARG A 46 -4.21 5.85 2.51
N LEU A 47 -2.91 5.91 2.17
CA LEU A 47 -1.90 4.95 2.61
C LEU A 47 -1.85 4.89 4.14
N VAL A 48 -1.73 6.02 4.82
CA VAL A 48 -1.66 6.08 6.29
C VAL A 48 -2.92 5.47 6.94
N ALA A 49 -4.10 5.75 6.39
CA ALA A 49 -5.35 5.15 6.85
C ALA A 49 -5.36 3.61 6.70
N LEU A 50 -4.88 3.10 5.57
CA LEU A 50 -4.74 1.65 5.35
C LEU A 50 -3.72 1.04 6.31
N VAL A 51 -2.55 1.65 6.46
CA VAL A 51 -1.49 1.18 7.37
C VAL A 51 -2.05 1.07 8.79
N ARG A 52 -2.72 2.10 9.31
CA ARG A 52 -3.33 2.07 10.66
C ARG A 52 -4.33 0.92 10.79
N SER A 53 -5.18 0.70 9.79
CA SER A 53 -6.15 -0.39 9.77
C SER A 53 -5.48 -1.77 9.75
N LYS A 54 -4.38 -1.95 8.99
CA LYS A 54 -3.68 -3.23 8.86
C LYS A 54 -2.78 -3.53 10.05
N VAL A 55 -2.18 -2.52 10.67
CA VAL A 55 -1.45 -2.68 11.93
C VAL A 55 -2.38 -3.20 13.03
N LYS A 56 -3.59 -2.65 13.14
CA LYS A 56 -4.63 -3.18 14.05
C LYS A 56 -5.02 -4.65 13.77
N ARG A 57 -4.75 -5.16 12.56
CA ARG A 57 -4.98 -6.56 12.17
C ARG A 57 -3.73 -7.44 12.31
N GLY A 58 -2.68 -6.94 12.96
CA GLY A 58 -1.45 -7.70 13.24
C GLY A 58 -0.37 -7.62 12.16
N TYR A 59 -0.54 -6.81 11.11
CA TYR A 59 0.56 -6.52 10.19
C TYR A 59 1.59 -5.61 10.85
N ARG A 60 2.87 -5.80 10.51
CA ARG A 60 3.96 -4.94 10.97
C ARG A 60 4.48 -4.11 9.81
N ARG A 61 4.93 -2.89 10.11
CA ARG A 61 5.66 -2.09 9.13
C ARG A 61 7.03 -2.72 8.91
N PRO A 62 7.55 -2.73 7.68
CA PRO A 62 8.96 -3.05 7.47
C PRO A 62 9.79 -2.07 8.30
N ALA A 63 10.92 -2.53 8.84
CA ALA A 63 11.92 -1.62 9.38
C ALA A 63 12.33 -0.69 8.25
N GLU A 64 12.39 0.60 8.53
CA GLU A 64 12.73 1.62 7.55
C GLU A 64 14.11 1.23 6.98
N ALA A 65 14.18 1.04 5.65
CA ALA A 65 15.45 0.77 5.01
C ALA A 65 16.26 2.07 5.11
N GLY A 66 17.22 2.08 6.05
CA GLY A 66 18.20 3.15 6.20
C GLY A 66 19.10 3.27 4.98
#